data_AF-A0A7W0Q2K2-F1
#
_entry.id   AF-A0A7W0Q2K2-F1
#
_cell.length_a   1.000
_cell.length_b   1.000
_cell.length_c   1.000
_cell.angle_alpha   90.00
_cell.angle_beta   90.00
_cell.angle_gamma   90.00
#
_symmetry.space_group_name_H-M   'P 1'
#
loop_
_entity.id
_entity.type
_entity.pdbx_description
1 polymer ?
#
loop_
_entity_poly.entity_id
_entity_poly.type
_entity_poly.pdbx_seq_one_letter_code
_entity_poly.pdbx_strand_id
1 'polypeptide(L)'
;MKLLDTYVLIDFLRSRDEAVEIVRSAASAREWIGASEITRFELLAGLRPGEEKETEQFSSELGWVPVTEPIARQAASLARRYRGSHGGIEDVDYLIAATALELDATLMTTNVRHFPMFPGLEPAYRLA
;
A
#
# COMPACT_ATOMS: atom_id res chain seq x y z
N MET A 1 -0.30 -2.11 13.18
CA MET A 1 0.58 -1.52 12.16
C MET A 1 -0.24 -1.36 10.90
N LYS A 2 -0.10 -0.24 10.18
CA LYS A 2 -0.82 -0.02 8.92
C LYS A 2 0.15 0.01 7.75
N LEU A 3 -0.14 -0.76 6.70
CA LEU A 3 0.57 -0.70 5.44
C LEU A 3 -0.32 -0.03 4.39
N LEU A 4 0.12 1.08 3.82
CA LEU A 4 -0.60 1.78 2.76
C LEU A 4 -0.30 1.12 1.41
N ASP A 5 -1.35 0.87 0.63
CA ASP A 5 -1.20 0.56 -0.79
C ASP A 5 -0.94 1.84 -1.60
N THR A 6 -0.66 1.66 -2.89
CA THR A 6 -0.33 2.75 -3.80
C THR A 6 -1.46 3.77 -3.96
N TYR A 7 -2.72 3.32 -3.99
CA TYR A 7 -3.86 4.23 -4.15
C TYR A 7 -4.08 5.11 -2.92
N VAL A 8 -4.05 4.52 -1.72
CA VAL A 8 -4.21 5.28 -0.48
C VAL A 8 -3.07 6.29 -0.30
N LEU A 9 -1.85 5.92 -0.70
CA LEU A 9 -0.69 6.81 -0.68
C LEU A 9 -0.84 8.00 -1.63
N ILE A 10 -1.28 7.76 -2.86
CA ILE A 10 -1.53 8.81 -3.85
C ILE A 10 -2.66 9.75 -3.38
N ASP A 11 -3.72 9.19 -2.81
CA ASP A 11 -4.84 9.98 -2.29
C ASP A 11 -4.43 10.85 -1.10
N PHE A 12 -3.53 10.36 -0.24
CA PHE A 12 -2.92 11.17 0.81
C PHE A 12 -2.12 12.35 0.23
N LEU A 13 -1.26 12.09 -0.77
CA LEU A 13 -0.46 13.13 -1.43
C LEU A 13 -1.32 14.19 -2.12
N ARG A 14 -2.52 13.80 -2.57
CA ARG A 14 -3.53 14.72 -3.12
C ARG A 14 -4.35 15.44 -2.05
N SER A 15 -3.97 15.31 -0.78
CA SER A 15 -4.67 15.90 0.37
C SER A 15 -6.15 15.50 0.45
N ARG A 16 -6.49 14.26 0.08
CA ARG A 16 -7.85 13.75 0.30
C ARG A 16 -8.10 13.51 1.78
N ASP A 17 -9.21 14.04 2.28
CA ASP A 17 -9.54 14.06 3.70
C ASP A 17 -9.54 12.65 4.32
N GLU A 18 -10.07 11.66 3.62
CA GLU A 18 -10.16 10.28 4.13
C GLU A 18 -8.78 9.64 4.30
N ALA A 19 -7.87 9.85 3.34
CA ALA A 19 -6.51 9.34 3.41
C ALA A 19 -5.69 10.09 4.47
N VAL A 20 -5.88 11.41 4.58
CA VAL A 20 -5.27 12.23 5.63
C VAL A 20 -5.70 11.79 7.02
N GLU A 21 -6.97 11.43 7.20
CA GLU A 21 -7.48 10.93 8.49
C GLU A 21 -6.88 9.57 8.87
N ILE A 22 -6.58 8.68 7.90
CA ILE A 22 -5.85 7.43 8.18
C ILE A 22 -4.49 7.70 8.81
N VAL A 23 -3.72 8.64 8.22
CA VAL A 23 -2.39 9.00 8.73
C VAL A 23 -2.49 9.71 10.08
N ARG A 24 -3.41 10.67 10.20
CA ARG A 24 -3.64 11.42 11.45
C ARG A 24 -4.07 10.53 12.61
N SER A 25 -5.00 9.61 12.38
CA SER A 25 -5.47 8.67 13.39
C SER A 25 -4.36 7.70 13.81
N ALA A 26 -3.56 7.20 12.87
CA ALA A 26 -2.40 6.35 13.19
C ALA A 26 -1.37 7.11 14.04
N ALA A 27 -1.03 8.34 13.66
CA ALA A 27 -0.12 9.19 14.43
C ALA A 27 -0.63 9.46 15.85
N SER A 28 -1.92 9.79 16.00
CA SER A 28 -2.56 10.04 17.29
C SER A 28 -2.55 8.80 18.19
N ALA A 29 -2.74 7.61 17.61
CA ALA A 29 -2.67 6.33 18.30
C ALA A 29 -1.23 5.85 18.55
N ARG A 30 -0.20 6.56 18.05
CA ARG A 30 1.20 6.11 18.02
C ARG A 30 1.37 4.77 17.31
N GLU A 31 0.54 4.51 16.32
CA GLU A 31 0.61 3.32 15.50
C GLU A 31 1.61 3.53 14.35
N TRP A 32 2.45 2.53 14.10
CA TRP A 32 3.35 2.55 12.95
C TRP A 32 2.57 2.53 11.64
N ILE A 33 2.96 3.42 10.73
CA ILE A 33 2.41 3.54 9.39
C ILE A 33 3.55 3.56 8.37
N GLY A 34 3.35 2.86 7.26
CA GLY A 34 4.35 2.78 6.23
C GLY A 34 3.82 2.18 4.94
N ALA A 35 4.71 2.00 3.97
CA ALA A 35 4.42 1.40 2.67
C ALA A 35 5.58 0.49 2.22
N SER A 36 5.33 -0.35 1.22
CA SER A 36 6.36 -1.19 0.61
C SER A 36 7.25 -0.36 -0.32
N GLU A 37 8.53 -0.72 -0.47
CA GLU A 37 9.42 -0.09 -1.48
C GLU A 37 8.88 -0.26 -2.92
N ILE A 38 8.06 -1.29 -3.18
CA ILE A 38 7.39 -1.42 -4.50
C ILE A 38 6.38 -0.29 -4.72
N THR A 39 5.69 0.15 -3.67
CA THR A 39 4.80 1.30 -3.71
C THR A 39 5.58 2.59 -3.90
N ARG A 40 6.78 2.71 -3.28
CA ARG A 40 7.68 3.84 -3.55
C ARG A 40 8.07 3.89 -5.02
N PHE A 41 8.41 2.74 -5.59
CA PHE A 41 8.73 2.64 -7.01
C PHE A 41 7.56 3.14 -7.89
N GLU A 42 6.33 2.68 -7.65
CA GLU A 42 5.16 3.13 -8.42
C GLU A 42 4.91 4.63 -8.28
N LEU A 43 5.04 5.15 -7.06
CA LEU A 43 4.88 6.57 -6.77
C LEU A 43 5.91 7.40 -7.56
N LEU A 44 7.19 7.04 -7.46
CA LEU A 44 8.26 7.75 -8.15
C LEU A 44 8.19 7.61 -9.68
N ALA A 45 7.74 6.45 -10.17
CA ALA A 45 7.54 6.22 -11.60
C ALA A 45 6.35 7.01 -12.16
N GLY A 46 5.34 7.28 -11.33
CA GLY A 46 4.15 8.06 -11.67
C GLY A 46 4.26 9.57 -11.46
N LEU A 47 5.39 10.05 -10.92
CA LEU A 47 5.64 11.47 -10.62
C LEU A 47 5.49 12.37 -11.85
N ARG A 48 4.80 13.50 -11.68
CA ARG A 48 4.77 14.57 -12.69
C ARG A 48 5.84 15.62 -12.39
N PRO A 49 6.33 16.34 -13.42
CA PRO A 49 7.26 17.44 -13.22
C PRO A 49 6.69 18.48 -12.23
N GLY A 50 7.44 18.79 -11.18
CA GLY A 50 7.07 19.73 -10.12
C GLY A 50 6.53 19.08 -8.84
N GLU A 51 6.23 17.77 -8.84
CA GLU A 51 5.75 17.03 -7.66
C GLU A 51 6.89 16.39 -6.84
N GLU A 52 8.14 16.50 -7.30
CA GLU A 52 9.28 15.73 -6.77
C GLU A 52 9.60 16.10 -5.32
N LYS A 53 9.64 17.40 -5.01
CA LYS A 53 10.02 17.87 -3.68
C LYS A 53 8.98 17.50 -2.62
N GLU A 54 7.71 17.65 -2.95
CA GLU A 54 6.60 17.31 -2.04
C GLU A 54 6.56 15.81 -1.78
N THR A 55 6.74 15.01 -2.83
CA THR A 55 6.79 13.55 -2.74
C THR A 55 7.97 13.06 -1.92
N GLU A 56 9.16 13.65 -2.08
CA GLU A 56 10.34 13.29 -1.29
C GLU A 56 10.16 13.67 0.18
N GLN A 57 9.66 14.87 0.46
CA GLN A 57 9.42 15.34 1.82
C GLN A 57 8.43 14.41 2.53
N PHE A 58 7.31 14.08 1.91
CA PHE A 58 6.35 13.14 2.48
C PHE A 58 6.93 11.73 2.63
N SER A 59 7.68 11.25 1.64
CA SER A 59 8.32 9.94 1.72
C SER A 59 9.28 9.83 2.90
N SER A 60 9.86 10.93 3.38
CA SER A 60 10.71 10.93 4.57
C SER A 60 9.97 10.69 5.89
N GLU A 61 8.63 10.85 5.90
CA GLU A 61 7.79 10.70 7.10
C GLU A 61 7.22 9.28 7.26
N LEU A 62 7.32 8.44 6.22
CA LEU A 62 6.80 7.07 6.23
C LEU A 62 7.88 6.03 6.55
N GLY A 63 7.44 4.94 7.20
CA GLY A 63 8.23 3.71 7.24
C GLY A 63 8.21 3.03 5.86
N TRP A 64 9.37 2.63 5.35
CA TRP A 64 9.47 1.91 4.07
C TRP A 64 9.99 0.51 4.28
N VAL A 65 9.26 -0.45 3.73
CA VAL A 65 9.53 -1.87 3.92
C VAL A 65 10.22 -2.42 2.68
N PRO A 66 11.45 -2.93 2.79
CA PRO A 66 12.17 -3.46 1.64
C PRO A 66 11.48 -4.71 1.08
N VAL A 67 11.51 -4.86 -0.24
CA VAL A 67 11.12 -6.11 -0.89
C VAL A 67 12.25 -7.12 -0.71
N THR A 68 12.13 -7.94 0.33
CA THR A 68 13.11 -8.99 0.67
C THR A 68 12.82 -10.29 -0.07
N GLU A 69 13.75 -11.26 -0.02
CA GLU A 69 13.51 -12.60 -0.57
C GLU A 69 12.25 -13.28 0.01
N PRO A 70 12.00 -13.28 1.34
CA PRO A 70 10.74 -13.81 1.90
C PRO A 70 9.49 -13.20 1.27
N ILE A 71 9.42 -11.87 1.18
CA ILE A 71 8.30 -11.14 0.57
C ILE A 71 8.14 -11.55 -0.90
N ALA A 72 9.22 -11.61 -1.67
CA ALA A 72 9.17 -12.00 -3.08
C ALA A 72 8.66 -13.44 -3.27
N ARG A 73 9.10 -14.38 -2.43
CA ARG A 73 8.63 -15.78 -2.47
C ARG A 73 7.16 -15.91 -2.09
N GLN A 74 6.73 -15.16 -1.07
CA GLN A 74 5.34 -15.14 -0.63
C GLN A 74 4.44 -14.52 -1.69
N ALA A 75 4.85 -13.39 -2.29
CA ALA A 75 4.14 -12.75 -3.40
C ALA A 75 3.97 -13.73 -4.57
N ALA A 76 5.04 -14.44 -4.96
CA ALA A 76 4.96 -15.46 -6.00
C ALA A 76 3.98 -16.60 -5.64
N SER A 77 3.89 -16.98 -4.37
CA SER A 77 2.91 -17.97 -3.90
C SER A 77 1.47 -17.47 -4.03
N LEU A 78 1.22 -16.21 -3.64
CA LEU A 78 -0.08 -15.56 -3.80
C LEU A 78 -0.46 -15.47 -5.28
N ALA A 79 0.47 -15.04 -6.14
CA ALA A 79 0.26 -14.96 -7.58
C ALA A 79 -0.14 -16.31 -8.19
N ARG A 80 0.56 -17.40 -7.85
CA ARG A 80 0.20 -18.76 -8.33
C ARG A 80 -1.21 -19.16 -7.93
N ARG A 81 -1.67 -18.72 -6.76
CA ARG A 81 -2.99 -19.08 -6.22
C ARG A 81 -4.12 -18.25 -6.83
N TYR A 82 -3.92 -16.94 -6.98
CA TYR A 82 -5.03 -16.02 -7.29
C TYR A 82 -5.02 -15.50 -8.74
N ARG A 83 -3.88 -15.45 -9.43
CA ARG A 83 -3.78 -14.84 -10.77
C ARG A 83 -4.72 -15.48 -11.80
N GLY A 84 -4.91 -16.79 -11.72
CA GLY A 84 -5.79 -17.51 -12.65
C GLY A 84 -7.29 -17.37 -12.36
N SER A 85 -7.66 -16.98 -11.14
CA SER A 85 -9.06 -16.90 -10.69
C SER A 85 -9.55 -15.46 -10.47
N HIS A 86 -8.63 -14.51 -10.32
CA HIS A 86 -8.93 -13.11 -10.03
C HIS A 86 -8.16 -12.23 -11.02
N GLY A 87 -8.89 -11.73 -12.02
CA GLY A 87 -8.34 -10.82 -13.02
C GLY A 87 -8.07 -9.42 -12.44
N GLY A 88 -7.11 -8.71 -13.04
CA GLY A 88 -6.78 -7.33 -12.69
C GLY A 88 -5.82 -7.16 -11.51
N ILE A 89 -5.34 -8.26 -10.90
CA ILE A 89 -4.29 -8.21 -9.89
C ILE A 89 -2.93 -8.15 -10.58
N GLU A 90 -2.15 -7.14 -10.26
CA GLU A 90 -0.81 -6.92 -10.83
C GLU A 90 0.29 -7.51 -9.92
N ASP A 91 1.52 -7.61 -10.45
CA ASP A 91 2.65 -8.16 -9.68
C ASP A 91 2.99 -7.31 -8.45
N VAL A 92 2.78 -6.00 -8.54
CA VAL A 92 2.93 -5.04 -7.43
C VAL A 92 1.91 -5.30 -6.32
N ASP A 93 0.66 -5.64 -6.66
CA ASP A 93 -0.38 -5.95 -5.67
C ASP A 93 0.01 -7.18 -4.84
N TYR A 94 0.58 -8.22 -5.49
CA TYR A 94 1.06 -9.40 -4.77
C TYR A 94 2.24 -9.09 -3.84
N LEU A 95 3.13 -8.19 -4.24
CA LEU A 95 4.24 -7.74 -3.41
C LEU A 95 3.74 -6.93 -2.21
N ILE A 96 2.79 -6.01 -2.40
CA ILE A 96 2.16 -5.24 -1.33
C ILE A 96 1.44 -6.18 -0.35
N ALA A 97 0.67 -7.15 -0.86
CA ALA A 97 -0.02 -8.14 -0.04
C ALA A 97 0.97 -8.98 0.79
N ALA A 98 2.06 -9.45 0.17
CA ALA A 98 3.09 -10.20 0.86
C ALA A 98 3.79 -9.36 1.94
N THR A 99 4.10 -8.09 1.66
CA THR A 99 4.66 -7.16 2.65
C THR A 99 3.73 -6.99 3.85
N ALA A 100 2.43 -6.80 3.62
CA ALA A 100 1.46 -6.64 4.72
C ALA A 100 1.36 -7.90 5.58
N LEU A 101 1.35 -9.09 4.95
CA LEU A 101 1.30 -10.35 5.66
C LEU A 101 2.58 -10.66 6.45
N GLU A 102 3.76 -10.36 5.90
CA GLU A 102 5.05 -10.57 6.57
C GLU A 102 5.16 -9.70 7.85
N LEU A 103 4.59 -8.50 7.81
CA LEU A 103 4.56 -7.59 8.96
C LEU A 103 3.39 -7.84 9.92
N ASP A 104 2.42 -8.70 9.59
CA ASP A 104 1.13 -8.75 10.29
C ASP A 104 0.47 -7.34 10.37
N ALA A 105 0.59 -6.58 9.28
CA ALA A 105 0.07 -5.23 9.16
C ALA A 105 -1.34 -5.24 8.56
N THR A 106 -2.19 -4.33 9.02
CA THR A 106 -3.48 -4.07 8.39
C THR A 106 -3.23 -3.32 7.07
N LEU A 107 -3.60 -3.95 5.95
CA LEU A 107 -3.51 -3.35 4.62
C LEU A 107 -4.59 -2.26 4.47
N MET A 108 -4.16 -1.04 4.18
CA MET A 108 -5.04 0.08 3.83
C MET A 108 -5.11 0.18 2.30
N THR A 109 -6.26 -0.17 1.73
CA THR A 109 -6.52 -0.09 0.29
C THR A 109 -7.96 0.34 0.03
N THR A 110 -8.21 1.06 -1.05
CA THR A 110 -9.57 1.30 -1.57
C THR A 110 -10.02 0.22 -2.55
N ASN A 111 -9.10 -0.64 -3.01
CA ASN A 111 -9.31 -1.59 -4.09
C ASN A 111 -9.27 -3.05 -3.60
N VAL A 112 -10.21 -3.39 -2.74
CA VAL A 112 -10.29 -4.71 -2.07
C VAL A 112 -10.30 -5.91 -3.03
N ARG A 113 -10.81 -5.74 -4.26
CA ARG A 113 -10.83 -6.81 -5.27
C ARG A 113 -9.43 -7.27 -5.71
N HIS A 114 -8.40 -6.42 -5.54
CA HIS A 114 -7.02 -6.79 -5.85
C HIS A 114 -6.39 -7.66 -4.76
N PHE A 115 -7.05 -7.75 -3.61
CA PHE A 115 -6.50 -8.34 -2.40
C PHE A 115 -7.34 -9.50 -1.85
N PRO A 116 -7.72 -10.50 -2.67
CA PRO A 116 -8.58 -11.62 -2.24
C PRO A 116 -7.92 -12.54 -1.20
N MET A 117 -6.61 -12.38 -0.97
CA MET A 117 -5.85 -13.10 0.05
C MET A 117 -6.10 -12.62 1.49
N PHE A 118 -6.84 -11.52 1.69
CA PHE A 118 -7.25 -11.01 2.99
C PHE A 118 -8.75 -11.23 3.21
N PRO A 119 -9.14 -12.26 3.97
CA PRO A 119 -10.55 -12.51 4.27
C PRO A 119 -11.15 -11.35 5.08
N GLY A 120 -12.32 -10.85 4.66
CA GLY A 120 -13.00 -9.75 5.35
C GLY A 120 -12.31 -8.39 5.21
N LEU A 121 -11.43 -8.23 4.22
CA LEU A 121 -10.85 -6.93 3.91
C LEU A 121 -11.92 -5.96 3.43
N GLU A 122 -12.08 -4.87 4.17
CA GLU A 122 -12.98 -3.77 3.81
C GLU A 122 -12.19 -2.61 3.18
N PRO A 123 -12.80 -1.81 2.29
CA PRO A 123 -12.16 -0.62 1.76
C PRO A 123 -11.78 0.33 2.89
N ALA A 124 -10.57 0.89 2.83
CA ALA A 124 -10.06 1.84 3.81
C ALA A 124 -10.96 3.07 3.96
N TYR A 125 -11.58 3.47 2.86
CA TYR A 125 -12.67 4.45 2.77
C TYR A 125 -13.42 4.25 1.46
N ARG A 126 -14.59 4.88 1.34
CA ARG A 126 -15.35 4.90 0.09
C ARG A 126 -14.90 6.10 -0.74
N LEU A 127 -14.66 5.87 -2.02
CA LEU A 127 -14.51 6.96 -2.98
C LEU A 127 -15.91 7.54 -3.22
N ALA A 128 -16.04 8.86 -3.02
CA ALA A 128 -17.25 9.61 -3.34
C ALA A 128 -17.53 9.67 -4.84
#